data_AF-A0A7L0KEZ9-F1
#
_entry.id   AF-A0A7L0KEZ9-F1
#
_cell.length_a   1.000
_cell.length_b   1.000
_cell.length_c   1.000
_cell.angle_alpha   90.00
_cell.angle_beta   90.00
_cell.angle_gamma   90.00
#
_symmetry.space_group_name_H-M   'P 1'
#
loop_
_entity.id
_entity.type
_entity.pdbx_description
1 polymer ?
#
loop_
_entity_poly.entity_id
_entity_poly.type
_entity_poly.pdbx_seq_one_letter_code
_entity_poly.pdbx_strand_id
1 'polypeptide(L)'
;LRARAAAQALRLQEQEERLHGLEMERRRLHNLVQELKGNIRVFCRVRPLLAAEKETQKGLEHLHFPPQDNKALSHIGRERRGDVRYDFSFDRVFPPAASQEEVFEEIALLVQV
;
A
#
# COMPACT_ATOMS: atom_id res chain seq x y z
N LEU A 1 -11.62 52.68 3.29
CA LEU A 1 -11.87 51.44 4.08
C LEU A 1 -12.77 50.46 3.34
N ARG A 2 -14.01 50.80 2.94
CA ARG A 2 -14.93 49.90 2.21
C ARG A 2 -14.39 49.33 0.88
N ALA A 3 -13.74 50.16 0.05
CA ALA A 3 -13.17 49.70 -1.23
C ALA A 3 -12.04 48.67 -1.08
N ARG A 4 -11.22 48.79 -0.02
CA ARG A 4 -10.17 47.79 0.29
C ARG A 4 -10.77 46.47 0.76
N ALA A 5 -11.82 46.52 1.59
CA ALA A 5 -12.52 45.32 2.04
C ALA A 5 -13.20 44.57 0.88
N ALA A 6 -13.84 45.30 -0.05
CA ALA A 6 -14.44 44.70 -1.24
C ALA A 6 -13.41 44.04 -2.16
N ALA A 7 -12.26 44.69 -2.40
CA ALA A 7 -11.17 44.12 -3.19
C ALA A 7 -10.55 42.88 -2.53
N GLN A 8 -10.47 42.84 -1.20
CA GLN A 8 -10.01 41.65 -0.46
C GLN A 8 -11.02 40.50 -0.54
N ALA A 9 -12.32 40.77 -0.40
CA ALA A 9 -13.37 39.75 -0.50
C ALA A 9 -13.37 39.08 -1.89
N LEU A 10 -13.24 39.86 -2.96
CA LEU A 10 -13.15 39.32 -4.32
C LEU A 10 -11.93 38.41 -4.49
N ARG A 11 -10.78 38.82 -3.95
CA ARG A 11 -9.55 38.03 -4.00
C ARG A 11 -9.66 36.71 -3.23
N LEU A 12 -10.33 36.73 -2.07
CA LEU A 12 -10.59 35.52 -1.30
C LEU A 12 -11.50 34.57 -2.08
N GLN A 13 -12.57 35.09 -2.70
CA GLN A 13 -13.46 34.28 -3.52
C GLN A 13 -12.73 33.64 -4.71
N GLU A 14 -11.91 34.40 -5.44
CA GLU A 14 -11.08 33.86 -6.54
C GLU A 14 -10.12 32.77 -6.05
N GLN A 15 -9.54 32.94 -4.85
CA GLN A 15 -8.66 31.94 -4.25
C GLN A 15 -9.43 30.69 -3.82
N GLU A 16 -10.63 30.83 -3.25
CA GLU A 16 -11.50 29.72 -2.87
C GLU A 16 -11.94 28.91 -4.10
N GLU A 17 -12.37 29.57 -5.17
CA GLU A 17 -12.74 28.92 -6.43
C GLU A 17 -11.54 28.18 -7.04
N ARG A 18 -10.35 28.80 -7.01
CA ARG A 18 -9.12 28.15 -7.46
C ARG A 18 -8.76 26.93 -6.62
N LEU A 19 -8.83 27.02 -5.30
CA LEU A 19 -8.55 25.90 -4.40
C LEU A 19 -9.55 24.76 -4.62
N HIS A 20 -10.83 25.08 -4.80
CA HIS A 20 -11.86 24.11 -5.11
C HIS A 20 -11.57 23.37 -6.43
N GLY A 21 -11.23 24.10 -7.49
CA GLY A 21 -10.86 23.49 -8.77
C GLY A 21 -9.63 22.57 -8.67
N LEU A 22 -8.60 22.98 -7.94
CA LEU A 22 -7.41 22.16 -7.72
C LEU A 22 -7.72 20.89 -6.90
N GLU A 23 -8.58 20.97 -5.88
CA GLU A 23 -8.98 19.82 -5.09
C GLU A 23 -9.82 18.82 -5.91
N MET A 24 -10.70 19.31 -6.79
CA MET A 24 -11.45 18.46 -7.71
C MET A 24 -10.54 17.70 -8.67
N GLU A 25 -9.53 18.38 -9.23
CA GLU A 25 -8.56 17.72 -10.12
C GLU A 25 -7.67 16.73 -9.35
N ARG A 26 -7.25 17.06 -8.12
CA ARG A 26 -6.55 16.12 -7.23
C ARG A 26 -7.35 14.83 -7.04
N ARG A 27 -8.65 14.95 -6.73
CA ARG A 27 -9.55 13.80 -6.54
C ARG A 27 -9.68 12.98 -7.82
N ARG A 28 -9.85 13.63 -8.98
CA ARG A 28 -9.96 12.96 -10.28
C ARG A 28 -8.70 12.16 -10.61
N LEU A 29 -7.53 12.79 -10.50
CA LEU A 29 -6.25 12.13 -10.77
C LEU A 29 -5.97 11.00 -9.77
N HIS A 30 -6.29 11.21 -8.50
CA HIS A 30 -6.16 10.17 -7.49
C HIS A 30 -7.02 8.95 -7.82
N ASN A 31 -8.29 9.14 -8.18
CA ASN A 31 -9.18 8.04 -8.55
C ASN A 31 -8.65 7.29 -9.78
N LEU A 32 -8.18 8.01 -10.80
CA LEU A 32 -7.56 7.41 -11.98
C LEU A 32 -6.35 6.54 -11.60
N VAL A 33 -5.48 7.03 -10.73
CA VAL A 33 -4.32 6.25 -10.25
C VAL A 33 -4.79 4.98 -9.52
N GLN A 34 -5.83 5.07 -8.69
CA GLN A 34 -6.36 3.91 -7.96
C GLN A 34 -7.02 2.89 -8.90
N GLU A 35 -7.78 3.34 -9.89
CA GLU A 35 -8.36 2.47 -10.92
C GLU A 35 -7.27 1.74 -11.73
N LEU A 36 -6.21 2.46 -12.13
CA LEU A 36 -5.07 1.88 -12.83
C LEU A 36 -4.30 0.86 -11.98
N LYS A 37 -4.20 1.09 -10.67
CA LYS A 37 -3.64 0.11 -9.72
C LYS A 37 -4.56 -1.10 -9.51
N GLY A 38 -5.84 -0.98 -9.85
CA GLY A 38 -6.86 -2.01 -9.66
C GLY A 38 -7.76 -1.71 -8.46
N ASN A 39 -9.07 -1.86 -8.67
CA ASN A 39 -10.09 -1.61 -7.67
C ASN A 39 -10.08 -2.64 -6.51
N ILE A 40 -9.61 -3.86 -6.78
CA ILE A 40 -9.42 -4.91 -5.77
C ILE A 40 -7.92 -5.21 -5.75
N ARG A 41 -7.33 -5.14 -4.56
CA ARG A 41 -5.91 -5.42 -4.33
C ARG A 41 -5.76 -6.47 -3.25
N VAL A 42 -4.88 -7.43 -3.47
CA VAL A 42 -4.54 -8.50 -2.52
C VAL A 42 -3.09 -8.33 -2.10
N PHE A 43 -2.90 -8.09 -0.80
CA PHE A 43 -1.58 -7.97 -0.19
C PHE A 43 -1.28 -9.19 0.67
N CYS A 44 -0.05 -9.67 0.61
CA CYS A 44 0.46 -10.69 1.50
C CYS A 44 1.40 -10.03 2.53
N ARG A 45 1.16 -10.23 3.82
CA ARG A 45 2.08 -9.79 4.88
C ARG A 45 2.47 -10.98 5.73
N VAL A 46 3.76 -11.31 5.72
CA VAL A 46 4.30 -12.40 6.54
C VAL A 46 4.67 -11.84 7.89
N ARG A 47 4.11 -12.42 8.96
CA ARG A 47 4.40 -11.99 10.34
C ARG A 47 5.80 -12.43 10.76
N PRO A 48 6.61 -11.57 11.40
CA PRO A 48 7.84 -12.02 12.05
C PRO A 48 7.57 -12.99 13.20
N LEU A 49 8.44 -14.00 13.30
CA LEU A 49 8.40 -15.01 14.36
C LEU A 49 8.68 -14.38 15.73
N LEU A 50 7.87 -14.73 16.73
CA LEU A 50 8.08 -14.37 18.13
C LEU A 50 9.24 -15.19 18.72
N ALA A 51 9.80 -14.73 19.83
CA ALA A 51 10.91 -15.41 20.50
C ALA A 51 10.58 -16.88 20.83
N ALA A 52 9.40 -17.14 21.41
CA ALA A 52 8.94 -18.50 21.74
C ALA A 52 8.75 -19.41 20.51
N GLU A 53 8.47 -18.82 19.34
CA GLU A 53 8.26 -19.57 18.09
C GLU A 53 9.58 -19.96 17.45
N LYS A 54 10.64 -19.15 17.63
CA LYS A 54 11.98 -19.46 17.12
C LYS A 54 12.59 -20.69 17.79
N GLU A 55 12.19 -21.00 19.02
CA GLU A 55 12.65 -22.19 19.75
C GLU A 55 11.94 -23.47 19.29
N THR A 56 10.71 -23.35 18.77
CA THR A 56 9.83 -24.48 18.45
C THR A 56 9.66 -24.75 16.96
N GLN A 57 9.84 -23.73 16.11
CA GLN A 57 9.67 -23.82 14.66
C GLN A 57 11.00 -23.73 13.91
N LYS A 58 11.11 -24.46 12.79
CA LYS A 58 12.23 -24.38 11.85
C LYS A 58 12.12 -23.13 10.97
N GLY A 59 12.25 -21.95 11.59
CA GLY A 59 12.37 -20.66 10.90
C GLY A 59 11.34 -20.42 9.77
N LEU A 60 11.72 -19.61 8.79
CA LEU A 60 10.92 -19.27 7.61
C LEU A 60 11.54 -19.78 6.30
N GLU A 61 12.41 -20.80 6.38
CA GLU A 61 13.14 -21.35 5.22
C GLU A 61 12.23 -21.97 4.16
N HIS A 62 11.00 -22.33 4.54
CA HIS A 62 9.96 -22.83 3.64
C HIS A 62 9.28 -21.71 2.83
N LEU A 63 9.59 -20.43 3.11
CA LEU A 63 9.13 -19.28 2.35
C LEU A 63 10.31 -18.66 1.61
N HIS A 64 10.11 -18.39 0.32
CA HIS A 64 11.10 -17.76 -0.53
C HIS A 64 10.53 -16.49 -1.15
N PHE A 65 11.25 -15.39 -0.94
CA PHE A 65 10.94 -14.05 -1.43
C PHE A 65 11.93 -13.70 -2.54
N PRO A 66 11.51 -13.60 -3.81
CA PRO A 66 12.41 -13.21 -4.89
C PRO A 66 12.95 -11.78 -4.65
N PRO A 67 14.28 -11.55 -4.65
CA PRO A 67 14.85 -10.24 -4.28
C PRO A 67 14.42 -9.08 -5.18
N GLN A 68 14.07 -9.38 -6.44
CA GLN A 68 13.70 -8.39 -7.45
C GLN A 68 12.19 -8.32 -7.70
N ASP A 69 11.40 -9.17 -7.04
CA ASP A 69 9.96 -9.22 -7.22
C ASP A 69 9.22 -9.22 -5.88
N ASN A 70 8.71 -8.04 -5.53
CA ASN A 70 7.91 -7.83 -4.33
C ASN A 70 6.44 -8.23 -4.51
N LYS A 71 6.07 -8.91 -5.59
CA LYS A 71 4.73 -9.43 -5.85
C LYS A 71 4.64 -10.94 -5.72
N ALA A 72 5.77 -11.62 -5.70
CA ALA A 72 5.83 -13.07 -5.67
C ALA A 72 6.21 -13.62 -4.29
N LEU A 73 5.59 -14.75 -3.94
CA LEU A 73 5.94 -15.55 -2.77
C LEU A 73 5.92 -17.02 -3.16
N SER A 74 6.99 -17.74 -2.84
CA SER A 74 7.05 -19.19 -3.03
C SER A 74 7.03 -19.90 -1.69
N HIS A 75 6.22 -20.94 -1.56
CA HIS A 75 6.14 -21.81 -0.39
C HIS A 75 6.61 -23.23 -0.74
N ILE A 76 7.47 -23.81 0.08
CA ILE A 76 7.94 -25.19 -0.07
C ILE A 76 7.23 -26.05 0.97
N GLY A 77 6.26 -26.85 0.52
CA GLY A 77 5.58 -27.85 1.33
C GLY A 77 6.21 -29.23 1.21
N ARG A 78 6.01 -30.10 2.20
CA ARG A 78 6.39 -31.52 2.10
C ARG A 78 5.17 -32.37 1.79
N GLU A 79 5.22 -33.09 0.68
CA GLU A 79 4.26 -34.12 0.34
C GLU A 79 4.90 -35.52 0.42
N ARG A 80 4.07 -36.57 0.30
CA ARG A 80 4.52 -37.98 0.37
C ARG A 80 5.60 -38.33 -0.67
N ARG A 81 5.72 -37.55 -1.76
CA ARG A 81 6.66 -37.77 -2.88
C ARG A 81 7.88 -36.85 -2.86
N GLY A 82 8.01 -35.96 -1.86
CA GLY A 82 9.10 -34.99 -1.75
C GLY A 82 8.61 -33.57 -1.50
N ASP A 83 9.54 -32.62 -1.63
CA ASP A 83 9.25 -31.19 -1.51
C ASP A 83 8.50 -30.70 -2.75
N VAL A 84 7.41 -29.96 -2.52
CA VAL A 84 6.57 -29.35 -3.56
C VAL A 84 6.59 -27.84 -3.39
N ARG A 85 6.86 -27.14 -4.48
CA ARG A 85 6.86 -25.67 -4.53
C ARG A 85 5.50 -25.16 -4.98
N TYR A 86 4.95 -24.22 -4.22
CA TYR A 86 3.74 -23.46 -4.54
C TYR A 86 4.12 -22.01 -4.77
N ASP A 87 3.79 -21.48 -5.94
CA ASP A 87 4.07 -20.09 -6.30
C ASP A 87 2.78 -19.27 -6.23
N PHE A 88 2.87 -18.11 -5.58
CA PHE A 88 1.77 -17.17 -5.39
C PHE A 88 2.17 -15.78 -5.88
N SER A 89 1.20 -15.07 -6.46
CA SER A 89 1.35 -13.69 -6.94
C SER A 89 0.32 -12.79 -6.28
N PHE A 90 0.76 -11.60 -5.88
CA PHE A 90 -0.01 -10.59 -5.14
C PHE A 90 0.26 -9.20 -5.72
N ASP A 91 -0.49 -8.19 -5.27
CA ASP A 91 -0.17 -6.80 -5.62
C ASP A 91 1.09 -6.30 -4.90
N ARG A 92 1.32 -6.82 -3.69
CA ARG A 92 2.52 -6.61 -2.87
C ARG A 92 2.66 -7.72 -1.83
N VAL A 93 3.89 -8.17 -1.60
CA VAL A 93 4.31 -9.09 -0.55
C VAL A 93 5.23 -8.34 0.41
N PHE A 94 4.86 -8.31 1.67
CA PHE A 94 5.62 -7.71 2.76
C PHE A 94 6.34 -8.82 3.54
N PRO A 95 7.68 -8.87 3.51
CA PRO A 95 8.44 -9.87 4.25
C PRO A 95 8.33 -9.64 5.76
N PRO A 96 8.78 -10.61 6.58
CA PRO A 96 8.76 -10.49 8.05
C PRO A 96 9.44 -9.23 8.61
N ALA A 97 10.41 -8.68 7.89
CA ALA A 97 11.14 -7.48 8.26
C ALA A 97 10.39 -6.18 7.95
N ALA A 98 9.30 -6.23 7.19
CA ALA A 98 8.55 -5.05 6.78
C ALA A 98 7.91 -4.35 7.98
N SER A 99 8.09 -3.03 8.03
CA SER A 99 7.58 -2.20 9.14
C SER A 99 6.08 -1.93 8.99
N GLN A 100 5.45 -1.39 10.05
CA GLN A 100 4.06 -0.95 9.95
C GLN A 100 3.92 0.26 9.05
N GLU A 101 4.92 1.15 9.09
CA GLU A 101 5.00 2.35 8.29
C GLU A 101 5.02 2.00 6.80
N GLU A 102 5.88 1.06 6.39
CA GLU A 102 5.96 0.58 5.00
C GLU A 102 4.64 -0.03 4.51
N VAL A 103 3.96 -0.80 5.36
CA VAL A 103 2.66 -1.38 5.04
C VAL A 103 1.60 -0.28 4.93
N PHE A 104 1.63 0.71 5.84
CA PHE A 104 0.69 1.81 5.84
C PHE A 104 0.86 2.71 4.62
N GLU A 105 2.07 3.02 4.20
CA GLU A 105 2.32 3.85 3.00
C GLU A 105 1.66 3.29 1.73
N GLU A 106 1.62 1.96 1.56
CA GLU A 106 0.96 1.33 0.42
C GLU A 106 -0.58 1.36 0.52
N ILE A 107 -1.11 1.34 1.74
CA ILE A 107 -2.55 1.32 2.02
C ILE A 107 -3.12 2.74 2.12
N ALA A 108 -2.32 3.73 2.52
CA ALA A 108 -2.74 5.10 2.80
C ALA A 108 -3.46 5.75 1.61
N LEU A 109 -3.08 5.39 0.38
CA LEU A 109 -3.74 5.87 -0.83
C LEU A 109 -5.21 5.43 -0.95
N LEU A 110 -5.63 4.35 -0.28
CA LEU A 110 -7.05 3.96 -0.25
C LEU A 110 -7.87 4.84 0.69
N VAL A 111 -7.22 5.54 1.62
CA VAL A 111 -7.86 6.42 2.60
C VAL A 111 -7.72 7.85 2.11
N GLN A 112 -8.70 8.35 1.36
CA GLN A 112 -8.80 9.78 1.09
C GLN A 112 -9.45 10.49 2.27
N VAL A 113 -8.73 11.46 2.85
CA VAL A 113 -9.26 12.52 3.72
C VAL A 113 -9.34 13.83 2.94
#